data_AF-A0A9R1W2L5-F1
#
_entry.id   AF-A0A9R1W2L5-F1
#
_cell.length_a   1.000
_cell.length_b   1.000
_cell.length_c   1.000
_cell.angle_alpha   90.00
_cell.angle_beta   90.00
_cell.angle_gamma   90.00
#
_symmetry.space_group_name_H-M   'P 1'
#
loop_
_entity.id
_entity.type
_entity.pdbx_description
1 polymer ?
#
loop_
_entity_poly.entity_id
_entity_poly.type
_entity_poly.pdbx_seq_one_letter_code
_entity_poly.pdbx_strand_id
1 'polypeptide(L)'
;MELAQRLVKQGIKVTFVNTDVTHKLVTSNSLEKDGFSGLMQMVSIPDGLEPWEDRTDLCKLSKSVLRTMPRKLEELIDTINEEKNNKVTCIIADGCMGWAIRVATKMGISRAAFWPASVCTLASVLSYQKLIDNGIINNNGEINRHAWLYI
;
A
#
# COMPACT_ATOMS: atom_id res chain seq x y z
N MET A 1 -8.28 -2.67 6.64
CA MET A 1 -8.75 -4.07 6.52
C MET A 1 -10.21 -4.18 6.07
N GLU A 2 -11.09 -3.23 6.39
CA GLU A 2 -12.53 -3.28 6.01
C GLU A 2 -12.80 -3.65 4.54
N LEU A 3 -12.06 -3.08 3.58
CA LEU A 3 -12.21 -3.44 2.16
C LEU A 3 -12.00 -4.94 1.92
N ALA A 4 -10.95 -5.53 2.48
CA ALA A 4 -10.68 -6.96 2.38
C ALA A 4 -11.81 -7.80 3.00
N GLN A 5 -12.31 -7.38 4.17
CA GLN A 5 -13.42 -8.05 4.83
C GLN A 5 -14.71 -8.02 3.99
N ARG A 6 -14.98 -6.89 3.32
CA ARG A 6 -16.12 -6.75 2.39
C ARG A 6 -15.98 -7.66 1.17
N LEU A 7 -14.78 -7.77 0.59
CA LEU A 7 -14.51 -8.68 -0.53
C LEU A 7 -14.74 -10.14 -0.11
N VAL A 8 -14.28 -10.52 1.08
CA VAL A 8 -14.48 -11.87 1.63
C VAL A 8 -15.96 -12.17 1.85
N LYS A 9 -16.75 -11.20 2.34
CA LYS A 9 -18.22 -11.33 2.44
C LYS A 9 -18.91 -11.55 1.09
N GLN A 10 -18.27 -11.17 -0.02
CA GLN A 10 -18.73 -11.46 -1.39
C GLN A 10 -18.17 -12.77 -1.95
N GLY A 11 -17.52 -13.60 -1.13
CA GLY A 11 -16.94 -14.88 -1.55
C GLY A 11 -15.58 -14.78 -2.24
N ILE A 12 -14.94 -13.61 -2.22
CA ILE A 12 -13.63 -13.41 -2.85
C ILE A 12 -12.54 -13.86 -1.86
N LYS A 13 -11.64 -14.74 -2.32
CA LYS A 13 -10.44 -15.11 -1.57
C LYS A 13 -9.45 -13.95 -1.57
N VAL A 14 -9.00 -13.53 -0.39
CA VAL A 14 -8.12 -12.38 -0.20
C VAL A 14 -6.84 -12.78 0.53
N THR A 15 -5.70 -12.46 -0.08
CA THR A 15 -4.40 -12.41 0.58
C THR A 15 -4.10 -10.95 0.95
N PHE A 16 -4.16 -10.62 2.23
CA PHE A 16 -3.88 -9.29 2.74
C PHE A 16 -2.41 -9.17 3.12
N VAL A 17 -1.66 -8.39 2.35
CA VAL A 17 -0.19 -8.25 2.50
C VAL A 17 0.13 -7.01 3.32
N ASN A 18 0.91 -7.18 4.38
CA ASN A 18 1.44 -6.12 5.23
C ASN A 18 2.98 -6.16 5.28
N THR A 19 3.59 -5.14 5.90
CA THR A 19 5.00 -5.27 6.36
C THR A 19 5.07 -6.20 7.57
N ASP A 20 6.23 -6.81 7.83
CA ASP A 20 6.42 -7.65 9.02
C ASP A 20 6.10 -6.92 10.33
N VAL A 21 6.44 -5.63 10.42
CA VAL A 21 6.15 -4.80 11.59
C VAL A 21 4.65 -4.58 11.75
N THR A 22 3.95 -4.15 10.69
CA THR A 22 2.50 -3.94 10.74
C THR A 22 1.77 -5.26 10.99
N HIS A 23 2.22 -6.35 10.40
CA HIS A 23 1.63 -7.67 10.59
C HIS A 23 1.71 -8.09 12.07
N LYS A 24 2.88 -7.98 12.71
CA LYS A 24 3.05 -8.27 14.15
C LYS A 24 2.11 -7.43 15.02
N LEU A 25 1.99 -6.13 14.74
CA LEU A 25 1.10 -5.24 15.50
C LEU A 25 -0.39 -5.60 15.35
N VAL A 26 -0.81 -5.98 14.15
CA VAL A 26 -2.21 -6.35 13.87
C VAL A 26 -2.54 -7.72 14.47
N THR A 27 -1.62 -8.68 14.42
CA THR A 27 -1.84 -10.03 14.98
C THR A 27 -1.68 -10.08 16.49
N SER A 28 -0.80 -9.26 17.09
CA SER A 28 -0.64 -9.20 18.55
C SER A 28 -1.85 -8.57 19.26
N ASN A 29 -2.54 -7.64 18.60
CA ASN A 29 -3.69 -6.93 19.16
C ASN A 29 -5.04 -7.54 18.76
N SER A 30 -5.07 -8.52 17.86
CA SER A 30 -6.28 -9.25 17.52
C SER A 30 -6.55 -10.32 18.58
N LEU A 31 -7.30 -9.94 19.63
CA LEU A 31 -8.00 -10.88 20.51
C LEU A 31 -9.01 -11.66 19.66
N GLU A 32 -8.64 -12.88 19.29
CA GLU A 32 -9.51 -13.91 18.68
C GLU A 32 -10.01 -13.69 17.23
N LYS A 33 -9.70 -14.72 16.43
CA LYS A 33 -10.61 -15.46 15.53
C LYS A 33 -11.94 -14.79 15.19
N ASP A 34 -11.92 -13.78 14.32
CA ASP A 34 -13.15 -13.37 13.65
C ASP A 34 -13.24 -14.01 12.26
N GLY A 35 -14.02 -15.09 12.19
CA GLY A 35 -15.02 -15.31 11.12
C GLY A 35 -14.61 -15.37 9.65
N PHE A 36 -13.33 -15.30 9.27
CA PHE A 36 -12.97 -15.52 7.88
C PHE A 36 -13.09 -17.01 7.56
N SER A 37 -14.00 -17.36 6.67
CA SER A 37 -14.36 -18.70 6.23
C SER A 37 -13.23 -19.47 5.51
N GLY A 38 -11.96 -19.28 5.91
CA GLY A 38 -10.77 -19.70 5.18
C GLY A 38 -10.47 -18.85 3.94
N LEU A 39 -11.31 -17.85 3.64
CA LEU A 39 -11.20 -17.00 2.46
C LEU A 39 -10.24 -15.81 2.65
N MET A 40 -9.88 -15.44 3.88
CA MET A 40 -8.89 -14.39 4.13
C MET A 40 -7.65 -14.98 4.77
N GLN A 41 -6.49 -14.65 4.21
CA GLN A 41 -5.20 -14.87 4.85
C GLN A 41 -4.45 -13.56 4.95
N MET A 42 -3.81 -13.33 6.09
CA MET A 42 -2.87 -12.23 6.26
C MET A 42 -1.46 -12.79 6.10
N VAL A 43 -0.65 -12.10 5.30
CA VAL A 43 0.76 -12.44 5.08
C VAL A 43 1.60 -11.18 5.24
N SER A 44 2.90 -11.37 5.45
CA SER A 44 3.83 -10.25 5.57
C SER A 44 5.01 -10.38 4.62
N ILE A 45 5.56 -9.23 4.23
CA ILE A 45 6.82 -9.13 3.50
C ILE A 45 7.71 -8.06 4.18
N PRO A 46 9.04 -8.17 4.10
CA PRO A 46 9.92 -7.21 4.77
C PRO A 46 9.91 -5.84 4.08
N ASP A 47 9.88 -4.78 4.88
CA ASP A 47 10.02 -3.38 4.42
C ASP A 47 11.47 -3.03 4.02
N GLY A 48 12.41 -3.93 4.32
CA GLY A 48 13.83 -3.82 3.99
C GLY A 48 14.68 -3.03 4.98
N LEU A 49 14.10 -2.60 6.10
CA LEU A 49 14.86 -2.02 7.21
C LEU A 49 15.17 -3.08 8.27
N GLU A 50 16.35 -2.98 8.87
CA GLU A 50 16.71 -3.84 9.99
C GLU A 50 15.83 -3.55 11.22
N PRO A 51 15.71 -4.48 12.18
CA PRO A 51 14.84 -4.31 13.35
C PRO A 51 15.16 -3.07 14.20
N TRP A 52 16.43 -2.65 14.26
CA TRP A 52 16.90 -1.50 15.03
C TRP A 52 16.87 -0.17 14.26
N GLU A 53 16.56 -0.20 12.96
CA GLU A 53 16.51 1.02 12.17
C GLU A 53 15.22 1.81 12.44
N ASP A 54 15.38 3.14 12.53
CA ASP A 54 14.29 4.07 12.74
C ASP A 54 13.31 4.09 11.55
N ARG A 55 12.06 3.77 11.85
CA ARG A 55 10.92 3.75 10.91
C ARG A 55 10.14 5.06 10.93
N THR A 56 10.48 6.01 11.80
CA THR A 56 9.88 7.36 11.84
C THR A 56 10.50 8.28 10.78
N ASP A 57 11.71 7.98 10.30
CA ASP A 57 12.27 8.56 9.08
C ASP A 57 11.53 7.98 7.85
N LEU A 58 10.47 8.67 7.45
CA LEU A 58 9.62 8.29 6.32
C LEU A 58 10.38 8.28 4.99
N CYS A 59 11.40 9.11 4.82
CA CYS A 59 12.20 9.16 3.59
C CYS A 59 13.04 7.89 3.46
N LYS A 60 13.73 7.51 4.54
CA LYS A 60 14.52 6.28 4.61
C LYS A 60 13.63 5.05 4.45
N LEU A 61 12.50 4.99 5.16
CA LEU A 61 11.53 3.90 5.06
C LEU A 61 11.00 3.76 3.62
N SER A 62 10.56 4.87 3.01
CA SER A 62 10.03 4.86 1.64
C SER A 62 11.06 4.33 0.63
N LYS A 63 12.32 4.75 0.74
CA LYS A 63 13.41 4.24 -0.11
C LYS A 63 13.65 2.75 0.09
N SER A 64 13.62 2.27 1.33
CA SER A 64 13.83 0.85 1.64
C SER A 64 12.70 -0.03 1.10
N VAL A 65 11.45 0.43 1.30
CA VAL A 65 10.23 -0.20 0.76
C VAL A 65 10.32 -0.32 -0.75
N LEU A 66 10.62 0.77 -1.45
CA LEU A 66 10.73 0.79 -2.92
C LEU A 66 11.84 -0.13 -3.46
N ARG A 67 12.92 -0.32 -2.70
CA ARG A 67 14.03 -1.21 -3.08
C ARG A 67 13.70 -2.69 -2.83
N THR A 68 12.95 -2.99 -1.76
CA THR A 68 12.83 -4.35 -1.23
C THR A 68 11.49 -5.01 -1.56
N MET A 69 10.38 -4.32 -1.24
CA MET A 69 9.05 -4.92 -1.28
C MET A 69 8.59 -5.34 -2.69
N PRO A 70 8.95 -4.67 -3.81
CA PRO A 70 8.55 -5.14 -5.14
C PRO A 70 9.01 -6.57 -5.44
N ARG A 71 10.28 -6.90 -5.18
CA ARG A 71 10.82 -8.25 -5.40
C ARG A 71 10.13 -9.28 -4.49
N LYS A 72 9.88 -8.89 -3.24
CA LYS A 72 9.21 -9.75 -2.26
C LYS A 72 7.74 -10.00 -2.60
N LEU A 73 7.07 -9.02 -3.20
CA LEU A 73 5.71 -9.21 -3.71
C LEU A 73 5.70 -10.16 -4.92
N GLU A 74 6.67 -10.06 -5.84
CA GLU A 74 6.84 -11.01 -6.95
C GLU A 74 7.02 -12.45 -6.43
N GLU A 75 7.98 -12.67 -5.50
CA GLU A 75 8.22 -13.98 -4.85
C GLU A 75 6.96 -14.55 -4.20
N LEU A 76 6.20 -13.71 -3.50
CA LEU A 76 4.95 -14.10 -2.86
C LEU A 76 3.87 -14.50 -3.88
N ILE A 77 3.73 -13.74 -4.96
CA ILE A 77 2.75 -14.04 -6.02
C ILE A 77 3.10 -15.37 -6.70
N ASP A 78 4.38 -15.61 -6.98
CA ASP A 78 4.84 -16.87 -7.58
C ASP A 78 4.53 -18.05 -6.64
N THR A 79 4.84 -17.91 -5.36
CA THR A 79 4.51 -18.93 -4.33
C THR A 79 3.00 -19.24 -4.29
N ILE A 80 2.15 -18.21 -4.29
CA ILE A 80 0.68 -18.38 -4.31
C ILE A 80 0.21 -19.09 -5.58
N ASN A 81 0.84 -18.80 -6.72
CA ASN A 81 0.46 -19.36 -8.00
C ASN A 81 0.94 -20.81 -8.21
N GLU A 82 1.95 -21.26 -7.46
CA GLU A 82 2.43 -22.65 -7.47
C GLU A 82 1.50 -23.59 -6.68
N GLU A 83 0.76 -23.07 -5.70
CA GLU A 83 -0.21 -23.85 -4.94
C GLU A 83 -1.37 -24.32 -5.83
N LYS A 84 -1.67 -25.63 -5.79
CA LYS A 84 -2.77 -26.21 -6.56
C LYS A 84 -4.10 -25.49 -6.24
N ASN A 85 -4.79 -25.06 -7.30
CA ASN A 85 -6.05 -24.30 -7.24
C ASN A 85 -5.96 -22.86 -6.73
N ASN A 86 -4.76 -22.28 -6.60
CA ASN A 86 -4.60 -20.86 -6.28
C ASN A 86 -4.01 -20.10 -7.47
N LYS A 87 -4.57 -18.93 -7.76
CA LYS A 87 -4.03 -17.99 -8.74
C LYS A 87 -4.36 -16.58 -8.32
N VAL A 88 -3.34 -15.70 -8.28
CA VAL A 88 -3.56 -14.28 -8.09
C VAL A 88 -4.15 -13.69 -9.37
N THR A 89 -5.39 -13.21 -9.30
CA THR A 89 -6.12 -12.63 -10.45
C THR A 89 -6.15 -11.11 -10.43
N CYS A 90 -6.01 -10.49 -9.26
CA CYS A 90 -6.05 -9.05 -9.07
C CYS A 90 -5.18 -8.60 -7.89
N ILE A 91 -4.55 -7.44 -8.04
CA ILE A 91 -3.85 -6.72 -6.96
C ILE A 91 -4.57 -5.40 -6.71
N ILE A 92 -5.02 -5.19 -5.47
CA ILE A 92 -5.52 -3.90 -5.00
C ILE A 92 -4.41 -3.29 -4.14
N ALA A 93 -3.81 -2.20 -4.62
CA ALA A 93 -2.72 -1.52 -3.93
C ALA A 93 -3.22 -0.26 -3.23
N ASP A 94 -2.72 -0.01 -2.03
CA ASP A 94 -2.83 1.32 -1.41
C ASP A 94 -2.16 2.37 -2.31
N GLY A 95 -2.72 3.60 -2.35
CA GLY A 95 -2.18 4.70 -3.15
C GLY A 95 -0.73 5.07 -2.81
N CYS A 96 -0.31 4.92 -1.56
CA CYS A 96 1.08 5.09 -1.14
C CYS A 96 1.98 3.92 -1.57
N MET A 97 1.39 2.78 -1.93
CA MET A 97 2.07 1.56 -2.38
C MET A 97 1.97 1.37 -3.90
N GLY A 98 2.02 2.47 -4.66
CA GLY A 98 1.89 2.46 -6.13
C GLY A 98 2.92 1.57 -6.86
N TRP A 99 4.03 1.20 -6.22
CA TRP A 99 4.98 0.21 -6.75
C TRP A 99 4.34 -1.18 -6.96
N ALA A 100 3.33 -1.55 -6.17
CA ALA A 100 2.63 -2.83 -6.33
C ALA A 100 1.82 -2.90 -7.62
N ILE A 101 1.31 -1.75 -8.11
CA ILE A 101 0.67 -1.64 -9.42
C ILE A 101 1.66 -1.95 -10.54
N ARG A 102 2.92 -1.55 -10.40
CA ARG A 102 3.99 -1.87 -11.37
C ARG A 102 4.31 -3.36 -11.36
N VAL A 103 4.38 -3.98 -10.18
CA VAL A 103 4.54 -5.46 -10.05
C VAL A 103 3.39 -6.19 -10.74
N ALA A 104 2.14 -5.81 -10.45
CA ALA A 104 0.97 -6.36 -11.13
C ALA A 104 1.07 -6.23 -12.66
N THR A 105 1.60 -5.10 -13.14
CA THR A 105 1.76 -4.83 -14.58
C THR A 105 2.78 -5.76 -15.20
N LYS A 106 3.95 -5.88 -14.58
CA LYS A 106 5.02 -6.77 -15.00
C LYS A 106 4.56 -8.23 -15.07
N MET A 107 3.71 -8.65 -14.14
CA MET A 107 3.22 -10.03 -14.05
C MET A 107 1.92 -10.29 -14.83
N GLY A 108 1.38 -9.29 -15.54
CA GLY A 108 0.14 -9.45 -16.32
C GLY A 108 -1.13 -9.67 -15.47
N ILE A 109 -1.13 -9.22 -14.22
CA ILE A 109 -2.25 -9.39 -13.27
C ILE A 109 -3.13 -8.14 -13.30
N SER A 110 -4.46 -8.27 -13.15
CA SER A 110 -5.36 -7.10 -13.04
C SER A 110 -5.00 -6.25 -11.82
N ARG A 111 -5.23 -4.93 -11.89
CA ARG A 111 -4.79 -3.99 -10.86
C ARG A 111 -5.82 -2.91 -10.56
N ALA A 112 -5.95 -2.54 -9.31
CA ALA A 112 -6.71 -1.38 -8.86
C ALA A 112 -5.95 -0.64 -7.75
N ALA A 113 -6.12 0.67 -7.69
CA ALA A 113 -5.59 1.49 -6.60
C ALA A 113 -6.71 1.79 -5.59
N PHE A 114 -6.37 1.81 -4.31
CA PHE A 114 -7.25 2.15 -3.20
C PHE A 114 -6.68 3.36 -2.47
N TRP A 115 -7.48 4.42 -2.32
CA TRP A 115 -7.10 5.63 -1.61
C TRP A 115 -7.86 5.71 -0.27
N PRO A 116 -7.22 5.40 0.87
CA PRO A 116 -7.90 5.41 2.17
C PRO A 116 -8.06 6.82 2.77
N ALA A 117 -7.35 7.82 2.26
CA ALA A 117 -7.40 9.19 2.77
C ALA A 117 -8.53 10.01 2.12
N SER A 118 -8.66 11.29 2.48
CA SER A 118 -9.76 12.13 1.98
C SER A 118 -9.65 12.42 0.48
N VAL A 119 -10.79 12.66 -0.18
CA VAL A 119 -10.83 13.08 -1.60
C VAL A 119 -10.05 14.37 -1.82
N CYS A 120 -10.06 15.29 -0.84
CA CYS A 120 -9.25 16.51 -0.88
C CYS A 120 -7.76 16.20 -0.99
N THR A 121 -7.23 15.28 -0.15
CA THR A 121 -5.82 14.88 -0.24
C THR A 121 -5.48 14.24 -1.60
N LEU A 122 -6.38 13.43 -2.15
CA LEU A 122 -6.19 12.86 -3.48
C LEU A 122 -6.15 13.94 -4.56
N ALA A 123 -7.08 14.90 -4.52
CA ALA A 123 -7.14 16.00 -5.47
C ALA A 123 -5.86 16.85 -5.41
N SER A 124 -5.33 17.10 -4.21
CA SER A 124 -4.05 17.80 -4.03
C SER A 124 -2.87 17.03 -4.62
N VAL A 125 -2.78 15.72 -4.40
CA VAL A 125 -1.74 14.87 -4.99
C VAL A 125 -1.82 14.88 -6.53
N LEU A 126 -3.01 14.72 -7.09
CA LEU A 126 -3.23 14.75 -8.54
C LEU A 126 -3.01 16.13 -9.16
N SER A 127 -3.10 17.19 -8.36
CA SER A 127 -2.93 18.59 -8.79
C SER A 127 -1.57 19.17 -8.41
N TYR A 128 -0.61 18.35 -7.94
CA TYR A 128 0.68 18.83 -7.43
C TYR A 128 1.38 19.80 -8.38
N GLN A 129 1.43 19.50 -9.68
CA GLN A 129 2.03 20.41 -10.67
C GLN A 129 1.30 21.76 -10.73
N LYS A 130 -0.04 21.76 -10.71
CA LYS A 130 -0.83 23.00 -10.69
C LYS A 130 -0.59 23.80 -9.42
N LEU A 131 -0.38 23.13 -8.29
CA LEU A 131 -0.05 23.81 -7.02
C LEU A 131 1.30 24.52 -7.11
N ILE A 132 2.28 23.93 -7.82
CA ILE A 132 3.57 24.59 -8.12
C ILE A 132 3.36 25.75 -9.09
N ASP A 133 2.66 25.52 -10.21
CA ASP A 133 2.48 26.51 -11.27
C ASP A 133 1.75 27.76 -10.75
N ASN A 134 0.81 27.57 -9.81
CA ASN A 134 0.09 28.66 -9.16
C ASN A 134 0.87 29.31 -7.99
N GLY A 135 2.09 28.85 -7.71
CA GLY A 135 2.94 29.39 -6.65
C GLY A 135 2.44 29.12 -5.23
N ILE A 136 1.48 28.20 -5.05
CA ILE A 136 0.94 27.80 -3.73
C ILE A 136 1.99 27.00 -2.96
N ILE A 137 2.72 26.12 -3.66
CA ILE A 137 3.86 25.38 -3.14
C ILE A 137 5.08 25.61 -4.03
N ASN A 138 6.29 25.49 -3.48
CA ASN A 138 7.53 25.53 -4.26
C ASN A 138 7.92 24.14 -4.79
N ASN A 139 9.00 24.08 -5.57
CA ASN A 139 9.54 22.82 -6.12
C ASN A 139 10.02 21.83 -5.04
N ASN A 140 10.21 22.28 -3.80
CA ASN A 140 10.55 21.44 -2.66
C ASN A 140 9.29 20.93 -1.92
N GLY A 141 8.09 21.32 -2.38
CA GLY A 141 6.81 20.97 -1.74
C GLY A 141 6.45 21.80 -0.52
N GLU A 142 7.16 22.91 -0.26
CA GLU A 142 6.90 23.80 0.87
C GLU A 142 5.84 24.84 0.49
N ILE A 143 4.94 25.15 1.42
CA ILE A 143 3.88 26.14 1.23
C ILE A 143 4.51 27.54 1.11
N ASN A 144 4.16 28.24 0.03
CA ASN A 144 4.55 29.63 -0.15
C ASN A 144 3.62 30.53 0.67
N ARG A 145 4.10 31.04 1.80
CA ARG A 145 3.28 31.83 2.74
C ARG A 145 2.80 33.17 2.16
N HIS A 146 3.38 33.64 1.06
CA HIS A 146 2.98 34.88 0.40
C HIS A 146 1.76 34.72 -0.52
N ALA A 147 1.39 33.47 -0.90
CA ALA A 147 0.24 33.21 -1.75
C ALA A 147 -1.12 33.45 -1.04
N TRP A 148 -1.13 33.46 0.29
CA TRP A 148 -2.33 33.68 1.11
C TRP A 148 -2.71 35.14 1.30
N LEU A 149 -1.89 36.10 0.85
CA LEU A 149 -2.20 37.53 0.97
C LEU A 149 -3.16 38.05 -0.11
N TYR A 150 -3.60 37.18 -1.04
CA TYR A 150 -4.43 37.54 -2.18
C TYR A 150 -5.71 36.68 -2.32
N ILE A 151 -6.08 35.93 -1.27
CA ILE A 151 -7.36 35.20 -1.14
C ILE A 151 -8.10 35.78 0.05
#